data_AF-A0A091F4U5-F1
#
_entry.id   AF-A0A091F4U5-F1
#
_cell.length_a   1.000
_cell.length_b   1.000
_cell.length_c   1.000
_cell.angle_alpha   90.00
_cell.angle_beta   90.00
_cell.angle_gamma   90.00
#
_symmetry.space_group_name_H-M   'P 1'
#
loop_
_entity.id
_entity.type
_entity.pdbx_description
1 polymer ?
#
loop_
_entity_poly.entity_id
_entity_poly.type
_entity_poly.pdbx_seq_one_letter_code
_entity_poly.pdbx_strand_id
1 'polypeptide(L)'
;VPPEKPVNITCWSKNMKDLTCKWAPGTEGETFLHTNYTLKYKRRWYGQDNTCQEYHTAGTYSCHIPKDLALFTPYEIWVEASNRLGVAVSDVVMLDILDV
;
A
#
# COMPACT_ATOMS: atom_id res chain seq x y z
N VAL A 1 -1.23 -10.37 18.85
CA VAL A 1 -2.62 -10.68 18.41
C VAL A 1 -2.63 -10.95 16.91
N PRO A 2 -3.70 -11.54 16.32
CA PRO A 2 -3.87 -11.53 14.87
C PRO A 2 -3.70 -10.10 14.34
N PRO A 3 -3.19 -9.91 13.10
CA PRO A 3 -3.01 -8.59 12.56
C PRO A 3 -4.36 -7.91 12.37
N GLU A 4 -4.41 -6.63 12.62
CA GLU A 4 -5.54 -5.77 12.29
C GLU A 4 -5.37 -5.18 10.90
N LYS A 5 -6.48 -4.70 10.34
CA LYS A 5 -6.46 -4.10 9.02
C LYS A 5 -5.65 -2.79 9.05
N PRO A 6 -4.67 -2.60 8.14
CA PRO A 6 -4.04 -1.30 7.97
C PRO A 6 -5.05 -0.22 7.56
N VAL A 7 -4.83 1.02 7.98
CA VAL A 7 -5.75 2.15 7.70
C VAL A 7 -5.01 3.38 7.20
N ASN A 8 -5.75 4.42 6.79
CA ASN A 8 -5.22 5.71 6.38
C ASN A 8 -4.18 5.63 5.26
N ILE A 9 -4.47 4.83 4.23
CA ILE A 9 -3.62 4.77 3.04
C ILE A 9 -3.69 6.14 2.34
N THR A 10 -2.55 6.80 2.25
CA THR A 10 -2.38 8.08 1.56
C THR A 10 -1.24 7.95 0.57
N CYS A 11 -1.46 8.41 -0.66
CA CYS A 11 -0.46 8.36 -1.71
C CYS A 11 -0.27 9.73 -2.35
N TRP A 12 0.90 9.99 -2.89
CA TRP A 12 1.24 11.20 -3.62
C TRP A 12 2.26 10.92 -4.72
N SER A 13 2.26 11.75 -5.76
CA SER A 13 3.23 11.69 -6.85
C SER A 13 4.13 12.93 -6.85
N LYS A 14 5.41 12.79 -7.24
CA LYS A 14 6.31 13.93 -7.42
C LYS A 14 6.38 14.40 -8.87
N ASN A 15 6.16 13.48 -9.81
CA ASN A 15 6.40 13.73 -11.24
C ASN A 15 5.36 13.10 -12.17
N MET A 16 4.20 12.68 -11.64
CA MET A 16 3.13 11.97 -12.35
C MET A 16 3.60 10.66 -13.01
N LYS A 17 4.73 10.10 -12.58
CA LYS A 17 5.29 8.84 -13.08
C LYS A 17 5.69 7.89 -11.96
N ASP A 18 5.71 8.40 -10.73
CA ASP A 18 5.91 7.65 -9.50
C ASP A 18 4.67 7.73 -8.62
N LEU A 19 4.61 6.82 -7.65
CA LEU A 19 3.63 6.90 -6.58
C LEU A 19 4.29 6.49 -5.27
N THR A 20 4.20 7.35 -4.27
CA THR A 20 4.64 7.03 -2.92
C THR A 20 3.42 6.92 -2.04
N CYS A 21 3.27 5.80 -1.34
CA CYS A 21 2.13 5.54 -0.46
C CYS A 21 2.59 5.31 0.98
N LYS A 22 1.74 5.70 1.92
CA LYS A 22 1.88 5.51 3.35
C LYS A 22 0.61 4.96 3.96
N TRP A 23 0.73 4.24 5.05
CA TRP A 23 -0.40 3.73 5.84
C TRP A 23 -0.07 3.76 7.33
N ALA A 24 -1.12 3.66 8.14
CA ALA A 24 -0.99 3.40 9.57
C ALA A 24 -1.11 1.89 9.84
N PRO A 25 -0.26 1.33 10.73
CA PRO A 25 -0.41 -0.04 11.20
C PRO A 25 -1.67 -0.19 12.09
N GLY A 26 -1.98 -1.42 12.47
CA GLY A 26 -3.02 -1.73 13.45
C GLY A 26 -2.66 -1.31 14.89
N THR A 27 -3.39 -1.86 15.88
CA THR A 27 -3.18 -1.54 17.30
C THR A 27 -1.80 -1.92 17.85
N GLU A 28 -1.42 -1.28 18.97
CA GLU A 28 -0.17 -1.53 19.71
C GLU A 28 0.06 -3.01 20.05
N GLY A 29 -0.98 -3.84 20.13
CA GLY A 29 -0.87 -5.28 20.37
C GLY A 29 -0.11 -6.06 19.29
N GLU A 30 0.06 -5.48 18.11
CA GLU A 30 0.92 -6.01 17.04
C GLU A 30 2.41 -5.82 17.31
N THR A 31 2.81 -4.89 18.17
CA THR A 31 4.24 -4.60 18.43
C THR A 31 5.02 -5.82 18.97
N PHE A 32 4.33 -6.75 19.64
CA PHE A 32 4.91 -7.97 20.20
C PHE A 32 5.06 -9.11 19.18
N LEU A 33 4.45 -9.00 18.00
CA LEU A 33 4.55 -9.98 16.93
C LEU A 33 4.96 -9.30 15.64
N HIS A 34 6.11 -9.69 15.10
CA HIS A 34 6.57 -9.17 13.82
C HIS A 34 5.49 -9.35 12.75
N THR A 35 4.98 -8.23 12.25
CA THR A 35 3.88 -8.15 11.28
C THR A 35 4.42 -7.50 10.01
N ASN A 36 4.34 -8.23 8.91
CA ASN A 36 4.80 -7.78 7.60
C ASN A 36 3.67 -7.09 6.86
N TYR A 37 3.97 -5.91 6.33
CA TYR A 37 3.05 -5.09 5.57
C TYR A 37 3.44 -5.10 4.10
N THR A 38 2.52 -5.55 3.25
CA THR A 38 2.73 -5.66 1.81
C THR A 38 1.77 -4.75 1.08
N LEU A 39 2.30 -3.72 0.42
CA LEU A 39 1.47 -2.84 -0.40
C LEU A 39 1.25 -3.47 -1.78
N LYS A 40 -0.01 -3.63 -2.13
CA LYS A 40 -0.49 -4.18 -3.39
C LYS A 40 -1.15 -3.09 -4.22
N TYR A 41 -1.01 -3.18 -5.53
CA TYR A 41 -1.62 -2.23 -6.44
C TYR A 41 -1.92 -2.85 -7.81
N LYS A 42 -2.96 -2.37 -8.47
CA LYS A 42 -3.26 -2.74 -9.86
C LYS A 42 -4.05 -1.64 -10.56
N ARG A 43 -4.00 -1.66 -11.89
CA ARG A 43 -4.94 -0.89 -12.71
C ARG A 43 -6.34 -1.49 -12.54
N ARG A 44 -7.35 -0.67 -12.26
CA ARG A 44 -8.74 -1.11 -12.00
C ARG A 44 -9.31 -2.07 -13.05
N TRP A 45 -9.02 -1.80 -14.32
CA TRP A 45 -9.67 -2.51 -15.44
C TRP A 45 -8.83 -3.64 -16.05
N TYR A 46 -7.49 -3.53 -16.01
CA TYR A 46 -6.58 -4.36 -16.79
C TYR A 46 -5.29 -4.72 -16.03
N GLY A 47 -5.29 -4.55 -14.71
CA GLY A 47 -4.11 -4.74 -13.88
C GLY A 47 -4.07 -6.14 -13.29
N GLN A 48 -2.90 -6.78 -13.36
CA GLN A 48 -2.56 -7.84 -12.42
C GLN A 48 -2.19 -7.24 -11.07
N ASP A 49 -2.39 -8.01 -10.00
CA ASP A 49 -1.96 -7.62 -8.66
C ASP A 49 -0.43 -7.48 -8.64
N ASN A 50 0.06 -6.25 -8.48
CA ASN A 50 1.47 -5.97 -8.31
C ASN A 50 1.78 -5.80 -6.83
N THR A 51 3.03 -6.08 -6.46
CA THR A 51 3.53 -5.89 -5.10
C THR A 51 4.62 -4.84 -5.14
N CYS A 52 4.47 -3.81 -4.31
CA CYS A 52 5.50 -2.79 -4.16
C CYS A 52 6.77 -3.41 -3.55
N GLN A 53 7.94 -2.94 -3.99
CA GLN A 53 9.24 -3.52 -3.63
C GLN A 53 10.12 -2.54 -2.84
N GLU A 54 9.89 -1.24 -2.96
CA GLU A 54 10.73 -0.21 -2.35
C GLU A 54 10.08 0.37 -1.09
N TYR A 55 10.18 -0.38 0.01
CA TYR A 55 9.65 0.03 1.30
C TYR A 55 10.54 1.04 2.02
N HIS A 56 9.95 1.78 2.96
CA HIS A 56 10.62 2.70 3.88
C HIS A 56 11.25 3.95 3.24
N THR A 57 10.94 4.22 1.98
CA THR A 57 11.42 5.37 1.20
C THR A 57 10.91 6.71 1.71
N ALA A 58 9.80 6.73 2.44
CA ALA A 58 9.25 7.90 3.11
C ALA A 58 9.09 7.71 4.63
N GLY A 59 9.84 6.78 5.25
CA GLY A 59 9.72 6.43 6.67
C GLY A 59 8.95 5.12 6.90
N THR A 60 8.64 4.77 8.15
CA THR A 60 7.95 3.52 8.48
C THR A 60 6.58 3.43 7.78
N TYR A 61 6.18 2.21 7.40
CA TYR A 61 4.88 1.95 6.75
C TYR A 61 4.67 2.78 5.47
N SER A 62 5.72 2.83 4.65
CA SER A 62 5.68 3.50 3.35
C SER A 62 6.25 2.61 2.26
N CYS A 63 5.79 2.83 1.02
CA CYS A 63 6.34 2.17 -0.16
C CYS A 63 6.35 3.13 -1.36
N HIS A 64 7.38 3.01 -2.19
CA HIS A 64 7.55 3.77 -3.42
C HIS A 64 7.43 2.86 -4.64
N ILE A 65 6.64 3.30 -5.61
CA ILE A 65 6.47 2.66 -6.90
C ILE A 65 7.16 3.57 -7.93
N PRO A 66 8.39 3.23 -8.37
CA PRO A 66 9.28 4.17 -9.04
C PRO A 66 8.93 4.45 -10.50
N LYS A 67 8.26 3.52 -11.19
CA LYS A 67 8.03 3.60 -12.65
C LYS A 67 6.97 2.61 -13.14
N ASP A 68 6.72 2.65 -14.45
CA ASP A 68 5.80 1.79 -15.20
C ASP A 68 4.32 1.93 -14.80
N LEU A 69 4.00 3.08 -14.19
CA LEU A 69 2.64 3.49 -13.96
C LEU A 69 2.03 4.07 -15.25
N ALA A 70 0.85 3.58 -15.59
CA ALA A 70 0.05 4.05 -16.71
C ALA A 70 -0.78 5.26 -16.29
N LEU A 71 -0.82 6.29 -17.13
CA LEU A 71 -1.67 7.44 -16.95
C LEU A 71 -3.10 7.17 -17.44
N PHE A 72 -4.06 7.98 -16.98
CA PHE A 72 -5.48 7.94 -17.40
C PHE A 72 -6.18 6.61 -17.07
N THR A 73 -5.67 5.89 -16.08
CA THR A 73 -6.33 4.71 -15.51
C THR A 73 -6.28 4.79 -14.00
N PRO A 74 -7.41 4.66 -13.31
CA PRO A 74 -7.38 4.60 -11.85
C PRO A 74 -6.68 3.31 -11.40
N TYR A 75 -5.95 3.44 -10.30
CA TYR A 75 -5.32 2.36 -9.57
C TYR A 75 -6.15 1.97 -8.36
N GLU A 76 -6.26 0.67 -8.11
CA GLU A 76 -6.69 0.10 -6.85
C GLU A 76 -5.44 -0.19 -6.02
N ILE A 77 -5.42 0.27 -4.77
CA ILE A 77 -4.30 0.13 -3.84
C ILE A 77 -4.82 -0.39 -2.51
N TRP A 78 -4.13 -1.39 -1.96
CA TRP A 78 -4.44 -1.94 -0.65
C TRP A 78 -3.17 -2.43 0.04
N VAL A 79 -3.24 -2.66 1.35
CA VAL A 79 -2.13 -3.17 2.15
C VAL A 79 -2.56 -4.45 2.86
N GLU A 80 -1.73 -5.47 2.76
CA GLU A 80 -1.88 -6.75 3.46
C GLU A 80 -0.93 -6.78 4.66
N ALA A 81 -1.49 -6.88 5.88
CA ALA A 81 -0.76 -7.15 7.10
C ALA A 81 -0.76 -8.65 7.38
N SER A 82 0.43 -9.24 7.59
CA SER A 82 0.58 -10.69 7.78
C SER A 82 1.49 -10.99 8.97
N ASN A 83 1.05 -11.90 9.83
CA ASN A 83 1.88 -12.44 10.91
C ASN A 83 1.55 -13.93 11.14
N ARG A 84 2.21 -14.55 12.11
CA ARG A 84 2.04 -16.00 12.40
C ARG A 84 0.62 -16.43 12.80
N LEU A 85 -0.26 -15.50 13.13
CA LEU A 85 -1.63 -15.75 13.57
C LEU A 85 -2.66 -15.51 12.46
N GLY A 86 -2.28 -14.89 11.34
CA GLY A 86 -3.20 -14.65 10.23
C GLY A 86 -2.81 -13.50 9.31
N VAL A 87 -3.79 -13.06 8.53
CA VAL A 87 -3.69 -11.96 7.56
C VAL A 87 -4.88 -11.02 7.73
N ALA A 88 -4.62 -9.73 7.61
CA ALA A 88 -5.65 -8.70 7.54
C ALA A 88 -5.37 -7.78 6.35
N VAL A 89 -6.44 -7.31 5.70
CA VAL A 89 -6.37 -6.51 4.48
C VAL A 89 -7.06 -5.17 4.73
N SER A 90 -6.43 -4.09 4.27
CA SER A 90 -7.02 -2.75 4.33
C SER A 90 -8.25 -2.64 3.43
N ASP A 91 -8.99 -1.55 3.60
CA ASP A 91 -9.92 -1.11 2.56
C ASP A 91 -9.14 -0.72 1.28
N VAL A 92 -9.76 -0.88 0.11
CA VAL A 92 -9.14 -0.55 -1.18
C VAL A 92 -9.30 0.95 -1.43
N VAL A 93 -8.19 1.63 -1.71
CA VAL A 93 -8.18 3.03 -2.15
C VAL A 93 -8.10 3.07 -3.67
N MET A 94 -9.02 3.82 -4.28
CA MET A 94 -8.97 4.16 -5.70
C MET A 94 -8.36 5.54 -5.89
N LEU A 95 -7.38 5.67 -6.76
CA LEU A 95 -6.80 6.97 -7.12
C LEU A 95 -6.36 7.02 -8.59
N ASP A 96 -6.43 8.19 -9.19
CA ASP A 96 -5.73 8.50 -10.44
C ASP A 96 -4.42 9.22 -10.09
N ILE A 97 -3.33 8.88 -10.77
CA ILE A 97 -2.01 9.47 -10.53
C ILE A 97 -2.01 10.97 -10.85
N LEU A 98 -2.93 11.41 -11.72
CA LEU A 98 -3.09 12.82 -12.04
C LEU A 98 -3.74 13.65 -10.92
N ASP A 99 -4.35 13.00 -9.93
CA ASP A 99 -5.14 13.63 -8.86
C ASP A 99 -4.43 13.59 -7.48
N VAL A 100 -3.15 13.16 -7.41
CA VAL A 100 -2.41 12.91 -6.15
C VAL A 100 -1.04 13.57 -6.05
#